data_AF-A0A235I9U2-F1
#
_entry.id   AF-A0A235I9U2-F1
#
_cell.length_a   1.000
_cell.length_b   1.000
_cell.length_c   1.000
_cell.angle_alpha   90.00
_cell.angle_beta   90.00
_cell.angle_gamma   90.00
#
_symmetry.space_group_name_H-M   'P 1'
#
loop_
_entity.id
_entity.type
_entity.pdbx_description
1 polymer ?
#
loop_
_entity_poly.entity_id
_entity_poly.type
_entity_poly.pdbx_seq_one_letter_code
_entity_poly.pdbx_strand_id
1 'polypeptide(L)'
;MVPIRDNNPTKITPYVTYGLIAVNVLAFIYEASLPPQALNGFLHLAAVVPRELTLSFGGISVHQPVPEWATLITSQFLHGGFLHLAGNMLFLWIFGNNVEDKLGHAKYLLFYLSCGVLASLTQWFFAQDSSIPSLGASGAIAGVMGAYILRFPNAEVLGVVPLGFFFPTFRVPAYFFLGFWFLEQAFYGLTSLEARTNIGMESGGIAYWAHAGGFIFGAILGPLLGLFSDKSQEESWYK
;
A
#
# COMPACT_ATOMS: atom_id res chain seq x y z
N MET A 1 -9.93 11.68 -8.74
CA MET A 1 -11.20 10.91 -8.76
C MET A 1 -11.11 9.85 -7.67
N VAL A 2 -12.14 9.68 -6.85
CA VAL A 2 -12.20 8.66 -5.79
C VAL A 2 -12.84 7.39 -6.37
N PRO A 3 -12.18 6.22 -6.35
CA PRO A 3 -12.76 5.00 -6.88
C PRO A 3 -13.83 4.48 -5.91
N ILE A 4 -14.93 3.94 -6.44
CA ILE A 4 -16.05 3.40 -5.66
C ILE A 4 -16.11 1.87 -5.80
N ARG A 5 -15.88 1.37 -7.00
CA ARG A 5 -15.84 -0.06 -7.32
C ARG A 5 -15.22 -0.29 -8.68
N ASP A 6 -14.76 -1.50 -8.92
CA ASP A 6 -14.53 -2.04 -10.25
C ASP A 6 -15.75 -2.86 -10.74
N ASN A 7 -15.68 -3.38 -11.96
CA ASN A 7 -16.70 -4.22 -12.58
C ASN A 7 -16.30 -5.71 -12.70
N ASN A 8 -15.25 -6.14 -12.01
CA ASN A 8 -14.63 -7.45 -12.16
C ASN A 8 -15.10 -8.41 -11.04
N PRO A 9 -15.88 -9.45 -11.37
CA PRO A 9 -16.37 -10.38 -10.36
C PRO A 9 -15.24 -11.22 -9.76
N THR A 10 -15.39 -11.60 -8.49
CA THR A 10 -14.52 -12.56 -7.80
C THR A 10 -15.17 -13.95 -7.77
N LYS A 11 -14.35 -15.01 -7.83
CA LYS A 11 -14.81 -16.41 -7.76
C LYS A 11 -14.72 -16.96 -6.33
N ILE A 12 -13.76 -16.47 -5.54
CA ILE A 12 -13.58 -16.84 -4.13
C ILE A 12 -13.99 -15.70 -3.18
N THR A 13 -14.36 -16.06 -1.95
CA THR A 13 -14.51 -15.09 -0.86
C THR A 13 -13.12 -14.57 -0.44
N PRO A 14 -12.84 -13.25 -0.49
CA PRO A 14 -11.51 -12.71 -0.25
C PRO A 14 -11.21 -12.53 1.26
N TYR A 15 -11.07 -13.66 1.97
CA TYR A 15 -10.87 -13.68 3.42
C TYR A 15 -9.62 -12.93 3.89
N VAL A 16 -8.53 -12.96 3.11
CA VAL A 16 -7.29 -12.30 3.50
C VAL A 16 -7.43 -10.79 3.36
N THR A 17 -8.08 -10.31 2.29
CA THR A 17 -8.39 -8.89 2.13
C THR A 17 -9.25 -8.39 3.30
N TYR A 18 -10.28 -9.15 3.71
CA TYR A 18 -11.10 -8.78 4.87
C TYR A 18 -10.28 -8.80 6.17
N GLY A 19 -9.44 -9.81 6.36
CA GLY A 19 -8.56 -9.91 7.53
C GLY A 19 -7.58 -8.74 7.61
N LEU A 20 -6.94 -8.38 6.50
CA LEU A 20 -6.04 -7.22 6.42
C LEU A 20 -6.80 -5.93 6.76
N ILE A 21 -8.01 -5.73 6.22
CA ILE A 21 -8.84 -4.56 6.56
C ILE A 21 -9.14 -4.55 8.06
N ALA A 22 -9.58 -5.67 8.62
CA ALA A 22 -9.89 -5.77 10.04
C ALA A 22 -8.67 -5.47 10.92
N VAL A 23 -7.49 -6.01 10.61
CA VAL A 23 -6.25 -5.75 11.36
C VAL A 23 -5.86 -4.28 11.30
N ASN A 24 -5.95 -3.64 10.13
CA ASN A 24 -5.67 -2.20 9.98
C ASN A 24 -6.64 -1.33 10.79
N VAL A 25 -7.94 -1.67 10.79
CA VAL A 25 -8.95 -0.97 11.58
C VAL A 25 -8.69 -1.14 13.08
N LEU A 26 -8.37 -2.36 13.53
CA LEU A 26 -8.05 -2.62 14.94
C LEU A 26 -6.77 -1.91 15.40
N ALA A 27 -5.73 -1.90 14.56
CA ALA A 27 -4.50 -1.14 14.82
C ALA A 27 -4.79 0.36 14.95
N PHE A 28 -5.62 0.92 14.06
CA PHE A 28 -5.99 2.32 14.13
C PHE A 28 -6.88 2.68 15.34
N ILE A 29 -7.78 1.78 15.75
CA ILE A 29 -8.55 1.95 17.00
C ILE A 29 -7.60 2.01 18.20
N TYR A 30 -6.56 1.17 18.20
CA TYR A 30 -5.52 1.23 19.22
C TYR A 30 -4.74 2.56 19.16
N GLU A 31 -4.26 2.98 17.98
CA GLU A 31 -3.61 4.29 17.78
C GLU A 31 -4.46 5.45 18.33
N ALA A 32 -5.76 5.47 17.99
CA ALA A 32 -6.70 6.51 18.41
C ALA A 32 -7.03 6.47 19.92
N SER A 33 -6.78 5.34 20.60
CA SER A 33 -7.00 5.20 22.04
C SER A 33 -5.84 5.73 22.89
N LEU A 34 -4.66 5.95 22.29
CA LEU A 34 -3.46 6.36 22.99
C LEU A 34 -3.42 7.88 23.23
N PRO A 35 -2.94 8.34 24.41
CA PRO A 35 -2.62 9.76 24.60
C PRO A 35 -1.44 10.19 23.71
N PRO A 36 -1.29 11.47 23.37
CA PRO A 36 -0.32 11.94 22.38
C PRO A 36 1.13 11.48 22.61
N GLN A 37 1.59 11.46 23.86
CA GLN A 37 2.95 11.02 24.21
C GLN A 37 3.14 9.51 23.96
N ALA A 38 2.14 8.70 24.31
CA ALA A 38 2.18 7.25 24.09
C ALA A 38 2.02 6.91 22.60
N LEU A 39 1.21 7.67 21.86
CA LEU A 39 1.09 7.54 20.41
C LEU A 39 2.42 7.80 19.73
N ASN A 40 3.11 8.89 20.06
CA ASN A 40 4.42 9.19 19.50
C ASN A 40 5.43 8.06 19.80
N GLY A 41 5.49 7.57 21.04
CA GLY A 41 6.34 6.44 21.38
C GLY A 41 5.99 5.16 20.61
N PHE A 42 4.71 4.87 20.43
CA PHE A 42 4.23 3.74 19.65
C PHE A 42 4.58 3.85 18.16
N LEU A 43 4.42 5.04 17.57
CA LEU A 43 4.78 5.29 16.18
C LEU A 43 6.30 5.18 15.97
N HIS A 44 7.13 5.70 16.86
CA HIS A 44 8.58 5.48 16.80
C HIS A 44 8.97 4.01 16.92
N LEU A 45 8.20 3.21 17.67
CA LEU A 45 8.46 1.78 17.83
C LEU A 45 8.08 0.95 16.60
N ALA A 46 6.98 1.31 15.94
CA ALA A 46 6.33 0.44 14.96
C ALA A 46 6.30 0.99 13.52
N ALA A 47 6.56 2.28 13.31
CA ALA A 47 6.73 2.88 11.99
C ALA A 47 8.19 2.79 11.52
N VAL A 48 8.41 2.86 10.20
CA VAL A 48 9.78 2.90 9.66
C VAL A 48 10.29 4.32 9.80
N VAL A 49 11.31 4.54 10.62
CA VAL A 49 12.09 5.78 10.61
C VAL A 49 13.33 5.54 9.74
N PRO A 50 13.44 6.13 8.53
CA PRO A 50 14.51 5.79 7.60
C PRO A 50 15.93 5.91 8.18
N ARG A 51 16.18 6.96 8.97
CA ARG A 51 17.46 7.16 9.66
C ARG A 51 17.77 6.04 10.67
N GLU A 52 16.78 5.59 11.43
CA GLU A 52 16.96 4.51 12.40
C GLU A 52 17.24 3.18 11.68
N LEU A 53 16.55 2.92 10.57
CA LEU A 53 16.80 1.75 9.73
C LEU A 53 18.21 1.77 9.10
N THR A 54 18.70 2.95 8.67
CA THR A 54 20.08 3.14 8.20
C THR A 54 21.10 2.80 9.28
N LEU A 55 20.90 3.29 10.50
CA LEU A 55 21.78 2.99 11.64
C LEU A 55 21.78 1.49 11.96
N SER A 56 20.59 0.88 12.02
CA SER A 56 20.43 -0.55 12.28
C SER A 56 21.13 -1.42 11.23
N PHE A 57 20.98 -1.12 9.94
CA PHE A 57 21.72 -1.82 8.86
C PHE A 57 23.23 -1.59 8.91
N GLY A 58 23.66 -0.46 9.48
CA GLY A 58 25.08 -0.18 9.76
C GLY A 58 25.61 -0.86 11.04
N GLY A 59 24.79 -1.63 11.76
CA GLY A 59 25.17 -2.28 13.01
C GLY A 59 25.21 -1.34 14.22
N ILE A 60 24.65 -0.13 14.09
CA ILE A 60 24.55 0.86 15.17
C ILE A 60 23.20 0.68 15.86
N SER A 61 23.22 0.33 17.14
CA SER A 61 21.99 0.20 17.93
C SER A 61 21.32 1.56 18.11
N VAL A 62 20.02 1.63 17.87
CA VAL A 62 19.17 2.79 18.19
C VAL A 62 18.42 2.61 19.51
N HIS A 63 18.76 1.56 20.27
CA HIS A 63 18.20 1.26 21.60
C HIS A 63 16.66 1.12 21.66
N GLN A 64 16.04 0.69 20.56
CA GLN A 64 14.63 0.35 20.53
C GLN A 64 14.38 -1.07 21.08
N PRO A 65 13.23 -1.33 21.72
CA PRO A 65 12.90 -2.66 22.23
C PRO A 65 12.46 -3.64 21.12
N VAL A 66 12.15 -3.13 19.92
CA VAL A 66 11.81 -3.92 18.73
C VAL A 66 12.91 -3.71 17.68
N PRO A 67 13.44 -4.78 17.06
CA PRO A 67 14.41 -4.64 15.97
C PRO A 67 13.86 -3.82 14.81
N GLU A 68 14.67 -2.93 14.24
CA GLU A 68 14.20 -1.95 13.25
C GLU A 68 13.73 -2.62 11.95
N TRP A 69 14.29 -3.77 11.59
CA TRP A 69 13.81 -4.54 10.43
C TRP A 69 12.35 -4.99 10.59
N ALA A 70 11.85 -5.18 11.81
CA ALA A 70 10.46 -5.54 12.06
C ALA A 70 9.50 -4.39 11.69
N THR A 71 9.98 -3.14 11.73
CA THR A 71 9.19 -1.96 11.34
C THR A 71 8.78 -2.00 9.87
N LEU A 72 9.54 -2.68 9.01
CA LEU A 72 9.19 -2.92 7.60
C LEU A 72 7.87 -3.69 7.44
N ILE A 73 7.46 -4.44 8.47
CA ILE A 73 6.19 -5.17 8.51
C ILE A 73 5.16 -4.41 9.33
N THR A 74 5.49 -3.98 10.55
CA THR A 74 4.51 -3.34 11.44
C THR A 74 3.99 -2.00 10.91
N SER A 75 4.84 -1.23 10.23
CA SER A 75 4.46 0.06 9.63
C SER A 75 3.32 -0.04 8.62
N GLN A 76 3.16 -1.21 7.99
CA GLN A 76 2.10 -1.46 7.00
C GLN A 76 0.70 -1.41 7.61
N PHE A 77 0.58 -1.46 8.94
CA PHE A 77 -0.70 -1.51 9.65
C PHE A 77 -1.07 -0.22 10.38
N LEU A 78 -0.18 0.76 10.40
CA LEU A 78 -0.33 2.03 11.12
C LEU A 78 -0.90 3.12 10.22
N HIS A 79 -1.65 4.07 10.79
CA HIS A 79 -2.26 5.15 10.02
C HIS A 79 -2.20 6.49 10.75
N GLY A 80 -1.64 7.50 10.08
CA GLY A 80 -1.55 8.88 10.58
C GLY A 80 -2.88 9.65 10.68
N GLY A 81 -4.03 8.99 10.48
CA GLY A 81 -5.34 9.62 10.61
C GLY A 81 -6.48 8.84 9.95
N PHE A 82 -7.71 9.23 10.26
CA PHE A 82 -8.92 8.54 9.79
C PHE A 82 -9.04 8.53 8.26
N LEU A 83 -8.80 9.66 7.59
CA LEU A 83 -8.86 9.74 6.13
C LEU A 83 -7.76 8.89 5.46
N HIS A 84 -6.59 8.77 6.09
CA HIS A 84 -5.52 7.92 5.61
C HIS A 84 -5.93 6.44 5.67
N LEU A 85 -6.49 5.99 6.80
CA LEU A 85 -7.07 4.65 6.92
C LEU A 85 -8.20 4.42 5.92
N ALA A 86 -9.19 5.31 5.87
CA ALA A 86 -10.36 5.15 5.02
C ALA A 86 -9.98 5.05 3.53
N GLY A 87 -9.02 5.88 3.08
CA GLY A 87 -8.47 5.79 1.72
C GLY A 87 -7.79 4.45 1.45
N ASN A 88 -6.91 3.99 2.34
CA ASN A 88 -6.24 2.70 2.18
C ASN A 88 -7.23 1.53 2.15
N MET A 89 -8.20 1.50 3.06
CA MET A 89 -9.17 0.41 3.11
C MET A 89 -10.09 0.40 1.88
N LEU A 90 -10.45 1.57 1.35
CA LEU A 90 -11.20 1.69 0.10
C LEU A 90 -10.43 1.09 -1.09
N PHE A 91 -9.17 1.45 -1.26
CA PHE A 91 -8.35 0.91 -2.35
C PHE A 91 -8.08 -0.59 -2.17
N LEU A 92 -7.79 -1.02 -0.94
CA LEU A 92 -7.60 -2.44 -0.64
C LEU A 92 -8.88 -3.26 -0.90
N TRP A 93 -10.05 -2.72 -0.56
CA TRP A 93 -11.34 -3.34 -0.83
C TRP A 93 -11.62 -3.50 -2.32
N ILE A 94 -11.33 -2.46 -3.11
CA ILE A 94 -11.60 -2.44 -4.56
C ILE A 94 -10.62 -3.33 -5.32
N PHE A 95 -9.32 -3.28 -5.03
CA PHE A 95 -8.33 -3.98 -5.86
C PHE A 95 -7.82 -5.29 -5.26
N GLY A 96 -7.86 -5.43 -3.92
CA GLY A 96 -7.29 -6.58 -3.21
C GLY A 96 -8.03 -7.88 -3.46
N ASN A 97 -9.36 -7.82 -3.47
CA ASN A 97 -10.24 -8.97 -3.71
C ASN A 97 -9.94 -9.68 -5.06
N ASN A 98 -9.73 -8.96 -6.15
CA ASN A 98 -9.46 -9.54 -7.47
C ASN A 98 -8.04 -10.12 -7.57
N VAL A 99 -7.06 -9.50 -6.90
CA VAL A 99 -5.69 -10.04 -6.85
C VAL A 99 -5.65 -11.29 -5.97
N GLU A 100 -6.37 -11.28 -4.85
CA GLU A 100 -6.55 -12.46 -3.99
C GLU A 100 -7.25 -13.61 -4.74
N ASP A 101 -8.26 -13.32 -5.55
CA ASP A 101 -8.93 -14.32 -6.39
C ASP A 101 -7.97 -15.05 -7.33
N LYS A 102 -6.97 -14.35 -7.85
CA LYS A 102 -5.99 -14.91 -8.80
C LYS A 102 -4.82 -15.60 -8.13
N LEU A 103 -4.32 -15.08 -7.02
CA LEU A 103 -3.18 -15.68 -6.32
C LEU A 103 -3.62 -16.76 -5.32
N GLY A 104 -4.86 -16.72 -4.84
CA GLY A 104 -5.34 -17.45 -3.67
C GLY A 104 -4.81 -16.87 -2.36
N HIS A 105 -5.44 -17.25 -1.24
CA HIS A 105 -5.23 -16.65 0.08
C HIS A 105 -3.76 -16.59 0.53
N ALA A 106 -3.05 -17.73 0.54
CA ALA A 106 -1.70 -17.81 1.09
C ALA A 106 -0.67 -16.99 0.28
N LYS A 107 -0.71 -17.11 -1.05
CA LYS A 107 0.18 -16.35 -1.93
C LYS A 107 -0.13 -14.86 -1.90
N TYR A 108 -1.42 -14.50 -1.81
CA TYR A 108 -1.82 -13.10 -1.70
C TYR A 108 -1.34 -12.46 -0.41
N LEU A 109 -1.42 -13.14 0.74
CA LEU A 109 -0.88 -12.63 1.99
C LEU A 109 0.64 -12.39 1.90
N LEU A 110 1.38 -13.38 1.40
CA LEU A 110 2.83 -13.25 1.20
C LEU A 110 3.15 -12.10 0.23
N PHE A 111 2.43 -12.02 -0.89
CA PHE A 111 2.54 -10.96 -1.87
C PHE A 111 2.33 -9.58 -1.25
N TYR A 112 1.25 -9.38 -0.51
CA TYR A 112 0.90 -8.11 0.13
C TYR A 112 2.00 -7.65 1.09
N LEU A 113 2.42 -8.53 2.02
CA LEU A 113 3.45 -8.20 3.00
C LEU A 113 4.80 -7.90 2.33
N SER A 114 5.16 -8.68 1.30
CA SER A 114 6.40 -8.46 0.53
C SER A 114 6.38 -7.14 -0.21
N CYS A 115 5.24 -6.76 -0.82
CA CYS A 115 5.09 -5.46 -1.47
C CYS A 115 5.27 -4.31 -0.47
N GLY A 116 4.70 -4.42 0.73
CA GLY A 116 4.86 -3.39 1.76
C GLY A 116 6.30 -3.26 2.28
N VAL A 117 7.02 -4.38 2.43
CA VAL A 117 8.45 -4.38 2.80
C VAL A 117 9.27 -3.69 1.71
N LEU A 118 9.09 -4.09 0.46
CA LEU A 118 9.84 -3.53 -0.68
C LEU A 118 9.48 -2.06 -0.95
N ALA A 119 8.23 -1.67 -0.74
CA ALA A 119 7.81 -0.26 -0.76
C ALA A 119 8.55 0.55 0.31
N SER A 120 8.57 0.05 1.55
CA SER A 120 9.26 0.72 2.66
C SER A 120 10.77 0.83 2.43
N LEU A 121 11.39 -0.23 1.89
CA LEU A 121 12.80 -0.21 1.49
C LEU A 121 13.08 0.77 0.34
N THR A 122 12.15 0.91 -0.61
CA THR A 122 12.27 1.91 -1.68
C THR A 122 12.24 3.33 -1.09
N GLN A 123 11.28 3.62 -0.20
CA GLN A 123 11.22 4.92 0.47
C GLN A 123 12.46 5.19 1.31
N TRP A 124 12.94 4.18 2.06
CA TRP A 124 14.17 4.27 2.84
C TRP A 124 15.37 4.62 1.94
N PHE A 125 15.53 3.94 0.80
CA PHE A 125 16.65 4.16 -0.12
C PHE A 125 16.74 5.62 -0.60
N PHE A 126 15.61 6.28 -0.86
CA PHE A 126 15.57 7.68 -1.30
C PHE A 126 15.56 8.70 -0.16
N ALA A 127 15.43 8.28 1.10
CA ALA A 127 15.27 9.16 2.26
C ALA A 127 16.07 8.68 3.48
N GLN A 128 17.26 8.10 3.28
CA GLN A 128 18.04 7.41 4.33
C GLN A 128 18.35 8.25 5.57
N ASP A 129 18.45 9.58 5.43
CA ASP A 129 18.74 10.51 6.53
C ASP A 129 17.46 11.07 7.21
N SER A 130 16.28 10.72 6.70
CA SER A 130 15.00 11.22 7.21
C SER A 130 14.70 10.68 8.61
N SER A 131 14.39 11.59 9.53
CA SER A 131 13.88 11.27 10.87
C SER A 131 12.35 11.27 10.93
N ILE A 132 11.66 11.46 9.81
CA ILE A 132 10.20 11.47 9.75
C ILE A 132 9.72 10.01 9.66
N PRO A 133 8.88 9.53 10.60
CA PRO A 133 8.30 8.20 10.52
C PRO A 133 7.45 8.02 9.26
N SER A 134 7.65 6.90 8.58
CA SER A 134 6.91 6.45 7.41
C SER A 134 6.04 5.26 7.79
N LEU A 135 4.74 5.36 7.52
CA LEU A 135 3.74 4.38 7.89
C LEU A 135 2.57 4.36 6.92
N GLY A 136 1.82 3.26 6.89
CA GLY A 136 0.64 3.10 6.07
C GLY A 136 0.64 1.81 5.26
N ALA A 137 -0.56 1.26 5.08
CA ALA A 137 -0.83 0.15 4.17
C ALA A 137 -0.60 0.51 2.68
N SER A 138 -0.49 1.80 2.36
CA SER A 138 -0.50 2.34 1.01
C SER A 138 0.61 1.79 0.10
N GLY A 139 1.80 1.50 0.62
CA GLY A 139 2.88 0.86 -0.15
C GLY A 139 2.55 -0.56 -0.59
N ALA A 140 1.98 -1.37 0.30
CA ALA A 140 1.51 -2.72 -0.02
C ALA A 140 0.32 -2.68 -1.01
N ILE A 141 -0.62 -1.76 -0.79
CA ILE A 141 -1.77 -1.53 -1.67
C ILE A 141 -1.31 -1.04 -3.05
N ALA A 142 -0.27 -0.22 -3.13
CA ALA A 142 0.34 0.16 -4.40
C ALA A 142 0.84 -1.07 -5.16
N GLY A 143 1.44 -2.03 -4.46
CA GLY A 143 1.79 -3.34 -5.05
C GLY A 143 0.58 -4.12 -5.56
N VAL A 144 -0.52 -4.16 -4.79
CA VAL A 144 -1.79 -4.73 -5.26
C VAL A 144 -2.26 -4.04 -6.54
N MET A 145 -2.21 -2.71 -6.61
CA MET A 145 -2.56 -1.96 -7.83
C MET A 145 -1.63 -2.27 -9.01
N GLY A 146 -0.32 -2.43 -8.76
CA GLY A 146 0.66 -2.83 -9.76
C GLY A 146 0.42 -4.23 -10.33
N ALA A 147 -0.03 -5.19 -9.51
CA ALA A 147 -0.50 -6.47 -10.01
C ALA A 147 -1.84 -6.34 -10.76
N TYR A 148 -2.78 -5.57 -10.20
CA TYR A 148 -4.12 -5.38 -10.76
C TYR A 148 -4.07 -4.79 -12.17
N ILE A 149 -3.28 -3.73 -12.40
CA ILE A 149 -3.17 -3.08 -13.71
C ILE A 149 -2.70 -4.06 -14.80
N LEU A 150 -1.80 -5.00 -14.46
CA LEU A 150 -1.33 -6.01 -15.40
C LEU A 150 -2.38 -7.07 -15.70
N ARG A 151 -3.13 -7.48 -14.68
CA ARG A 151 -4.09 -8.58 -14.82
C ARG A 151 -5.43 -8.13 -15.41
N PHE A 152 -5.86 -6.93 -15.08
CA PHE A 152 -7.19 -6.39 -15.41
C PHE A 152 -7.09 -4.99 -16.03
N PRO A 153 -6.25 -4.75 -17.05
CA PRO A 153 -5.99 -3.41 -17.59
C PRO A 153 -7.25 -2.70 -18.08
N ASN A 154 -8.18 -3.46 -18.68
CA ASN A 154 -9.42 -2.95 -19.26
C ASN A 154 -10.62 -3.00 -18.30
N ALA A 155 -10.45 -3.45 -17.06
CA ALA A 155 -11.52 -3.40 -16.07
C ALA A 155 -11.90 -1.93 -15.82
N GLU A 156 -13.20 -1.64 -15.77
CA GLU A 156 -13.66 -0.28 -15.57
C GLU A 156 -13.69 0.04 -14.08
N VAL A 157 -12.94 1.05 -13.67
CA VAL A 157 -13.02 1.63 -12.34
C VAL A 157 -14.08 2.73 -12.38
N LEU A 158 -15.17 2.53 -11.64
CA LEU A 158 -16.16 3.58 -11.39
C LEU A 158 -15.61 4.49 -10.31
N GLY A 159 -15.44 5.78 -10.63
CA GLY A 159 -15.04 6.77 -9.64
C GLY A 159 -15.94 8.00 -9.63
N VAL A 160 -15.87 8.75 -8.53
CA VAL A 160 -16.55 10.02 -8.34
C VAL A 160 -15.52 11.15 -8.30
N VAL A 161 -15.85 12.27 -8.93
CA VAL A 161 -15.10 13.51 -8.80
C VAL A 161 -15.89 14.44 -7.88
N PRO A 162 -15.46 14.67 -6.63
CA PRO A 162 -16.16 15.59 -5.74
C PRO A 162 -15.90 17.04 -6.18
N LEU A 163 -16.94 17.71 -6.67
CA LEU A 163 -16.94 19.13 -7.08
C LEU A 163 -17.85 19.94 -6.15
N GLY A 164 -17.57 19.89 -4.84
CA GLY A 164 -18.37 20.55 -3.80
C GLY A 164 -19.72 19.86 -3.61
N PHE A 165 -20.81 20.47 -4.11
CA PHE A 165 -22.18 19.92 -4.03
C PHE A 165 -22.55 19.02 -5.21
N PHE A 166 -21.65 18.87 -6.19
CA PHE A 166 -21.86 18.07 -7.39
C PHE A 166 -20.87 16.90 -7.44
N PHE A 167 -21.36 15.69 -7.69
CA PHE A 167 -20.59 14.44 -7.62
C PHE A 167 -20.73 13.60 -8.90
N PRO A 168 -20.20 14.08 -10.05
CA PRO A 168 -20.25 13.32 -11.29
C PRO A 168 -19.46 12.01 -11.17
N THR A 169 -20.03 10.95 -11.73
CA THR A 169 -19.43 9.61 -11.79
C THR A 169 -18.86 9.34 -13.17
N PHE A 170 -17.66 8.76 -13.24
CA PHE A 170 -17.03 8.36 -14.49
C PHE A 170 -16.55 6.91 -14.39
N ARG A 171 -16.59 6.20 -15.52
CA ARG A 171 -15.93 4.90 -15.67
C ARG A 171 -14.69 5.11 -16.51
N VAL A 172 -13.57 4.64 -16.01
CA VAL A 172 -12.29 4.71 -16.71
C VAL A 172 -11.62 3.33 -16.66
N PRO A 173 -10.94 2.91 -17.74
CA PRO A 173 -10.14 1.69 -17.70
C PRO A 173 -9.09 1.75 -16.59
N ALA A 174 -8.84 0.62 -15.93
CA ALA A 174 -7.88 0.53 -14.84
C ALA A 174 -6.47 0.95 -15.26
N TYR A 175 -6.04 0.65 -16.50
CA TYR A 175 -4.74 1.11 -17.00
C TYR A 175 -4.60 2.64 -17.00
N PHE A 176 -5.68 3.35 -17.30
CA PHE A 176 -5.69 4.81 -17.29
C PHE A 176 -5.71 5.33 -15.86
N PHE A 177 -6.62 4.82 -15.03
CA PHE A 177 -6.76 5.26 -13.63
C PHE A 177 -5.48 5.00 -12.81
N LEU A 178 -5.00 3.76 -12.81
CA LEU A 178 -3.85 3.32 -12.02
C LEU A 178 -2.53 3.80 -12.63
N GLY A 179 -2.44 3.84 -13.97
CA GLY A 179 -1.27 4.36 -14.66
C GLY A 179 -1.07 5.85 -14.41
N PHE A 180 -2.14 6.65 -14.50
CA PHE A 180 -2.08 8.07 -14.17
C PHE A 180 -1.72 8.29 -12.70
N TRP A 181 -2.37 7.56 -11.77
CA TRP A 181 -2.03 7.63 -10.35
C TRP A 181 -0.54 7.32 -10.10
N PHE A 182 0.01 6.26 -10.71
CA PHE A 182 1.42 5.90 -10.58
C PHE A 182 2.35 7.01 -11.11
N LEU A 183 2.03 7.59 -12.26
CA LEU A 183 2.82 8.68 -12.84
C LEU A 183 2.83 9.92 -11.94
N GLU A 184 1.69 10.26 -11.32
CA GLU A 184 1.63 11.33 -10.31
C GLU A 184 2.54 11.00 -9.11
N GLN A 185 2.48 9.77 -8.57
CA GLN A 185 3.34 9.38 -7.45
C GLN A 185 4.83 9.49 -7.82
N ALA A 186 5.23 9.00 -8.99
CA ALA A 186 6.61 9.07 -9.45
C ALA A 186 7.08 10.52 -9.67
N PHE A 187 6.23 11.37 -10.25
CA PHE A 187 6.52 12.78 -10.45
C PHE A 187 6.69 13.52 -9.13
N TYR A 188 5.76 13.36 -8.18
CA TYR A 188 5.88 13.96 -6.85
C TYR A 188 7.11 13.44 -6.09
N GLY A 189 7.42 12.14 -6.20
CA GLY A 189 8.65 11.55 -5.69
C GLY A 189 9.90 12.24 -6.24
N LEU A 190 9.99 12.45 -7.56
CA LEU A 190 11.12 13.14 -8.19
C LEU A 190 11.25 14.59 -7.72
N THR A 191 10.14 15.35 -7.70
CA THR A 191 10.16 16.75 -7.23
C THR A 191 10.55 16.88 -5.76
N SER A 192 10.26 15.87 -4.93
CA SER A 192 10.67 15.86 -3.52
C SER A 192 12.18 15.68 -3.30
N LEU A 193 12.92 15.17 -4.29
CA LEU A 193 14.39 15.08 -4.25
C LEU A 193 15.06 16.40 -4.63
N GLU A 194 14.50 17.11 -5.62
CA GLU A 194 15.03 18.38 -6.14
C GLU A 194 14.70 19.55 -5.22
N ALA A 195 13.50 19.53 -4.65
CA ALA A 195 13.05 20.53 -3.72
C ALA A 195 13.29 20.01 -2.29
N ARG A 196 14.41 20.42 -1.66
CA ARG A 196 14.55 20.38 -0.18
C ARG A 196 13.56 21.34 0.51
N THR A 197 12.48 21.72 -0.16
CA THR A 197 11.46 22.63 0.35
C THR A 197 10.39 21.79 1.04
N ASN A 198 10.13 22.20 2.27
CA ASN A 198 9.10 21.69 3.18
C ASN A 198 7.69 21.85 2.60
N ILE A 199 7.34 21.19 1.50
CA ILE A 199 5.96 21.13 1.02
C ILE A 199 5.25 20.03 1.83
N GLY A 200 4.81 20.41 3.05
CA GLY A 200 3.94 19.62 3.93
C GLY A 200 4.53 19.15 5.27
N MET A 201 5.74 19.59 5.63
CA MET A 201 6.56 18.95 6.67
C MET A 201 6.34 19.43 8.12
N GLU A 202 5.09 19.42 8.59
CA GLU A 202 4.84 19.46 10.05
C GLU A 202 3.97 18.29 10.55
N SER A 203 3.47 17.39 9.67
CA SER A 203 2.51 16.35 10.06
C SER A 203 2.64 14.99 9.34
N GLY A 204 3.84 14.59 8.90
CA GLY A 204 4.07 13.28 8.25
C GLY A 204 3.73 13.29 6.76
N GLY A 205 4.73 13.65 5.94
CA GLY A 205 4.60 13.75 4.49
C GLY A 205 4.26 12.42 3.79
N ILE A 206 3.71 12.51 2.58
CA ILE A 206 3.33 11.36 1.76
C ILE A 206 4.59 10.64 1.25
N ALA A 207 4.67 9.33 1.49
CA ALA A 207 5.79 8.48 1.06
C ALA A 207 5.69 8.11 -0.44
N TYR A 208 5.86 9.10 -1.33
CA TYR A 208 5.71 8.93 -2.78
C TYR A 208 6.60 7.81 -3.36
N TRP A 209 7.83 7.64 -2.85
CA TRP A 209 8.73 6.56 -3.28
C TRP A 209 8.27 5.18 -2.80
N ALA A 210 7.62 5.09 -1.64
CA ALA A 210 6.97 3.84 -1.22
C ALA A 210 5.87 3.44 -2.20
N HIS A 211 5.05 4.40 -2.64
CA HIS A 211 3.98 4.12 -3.60
C HIS A 211 4.51 3.68 -4.95
N ALA A 212 5.48 4.40 -5.50
CA ALA A 212 6.09 4.04 -6.78
C ALA A 212 6.81 2.68 -6.71
N GLY A 213 7.62 2.47 -5.67
CA GLY A 213 8.31 1.20 -5.42
C GLY A 213 7.35 0.04 -5.24
N GLY A 214 6.35 0.20 -4.38
CA GLY A 214 5.30 -0.79 -4.15
C GLY A 214 4.62 -1.20 -5.45
N PHE A 215 4.20 -0.23 -6.27
CA PHE A 215 3.58 -0.48 -7.58
C PHE A 215 4.48 -1.30 -8.51
N ILE A 216 5.74 -0.90 -8.66
CA ILE A 216 6.70 -1.61 -9.52
C ILE A 216 6.94 -3.03 -9.01
N PHE A 217 7.21 -3.20 -7.71
CA PHE A 217 7.46 -4.53 -7.14
C PHE A 217 6.22 -5.41 -7.17
N GLY A 218 5.02 -4.86 -7.01
CA GLY A 218 3.78 -5.62 -7.18
C GLY A 218 3.57 -6.09 -8.62
N ALA A 219 3.86 -5.24 -9.60
CA ALA A 219 3.83 -5.59 -11.02
C ALA A 219 4.86 -6.69 -11.37
N ILE A 220 5.97 -6.79 -10.63
CA ILE A 220 6.98 -7.85 -10.81
C ILE A 220 6.59 -9.14 -10.04
N LEU A 221 6.24 -9.03 -8.76
CA LEU A 221 5.97 -10.16 -7.88
C LEU A 221 4.66 -10.88 -8.23
N GLY A 222 3.64 -10.15 -8.69
CA GLY A 222 2.36 -10.75 -9.06
C GLY A 222 2.53 -11.88 -10.09
N PRO A 223 3.11 -11.60 -11.28
CA PRO A 223 3.40 -12.62 -12.28
C PRO A 223 4.25 -13.78 -11.74
N LEU A 224 5.31 -13.48 -10.97
CA LEU A 224 6.20 -14.50 -10.37
C LEU A 224 5.47 -15.46 -9.42
N LEU A 225 4.42 -14.98 -8.73
CA LEU A 225 3.60 -15.79 -7.84
C LEU A 225 2.45 -16.51 -8.56
N GLY A 226 2.31 -16.32 -9.88
CA GLY A 226 1.33 -16.99 -10.72
C GLY A 226 0.03 -16.21 -10.91
N LEU A 227 0.07 -14.87 -10.93
CA LEU A 227 -1.09 -14.01 -11.19
C LEU A 227 -1.83 -14.34 -12.50
N PHE A 228 -1.12 -14.91 -13.48
CA PHE A 228 -1.66 -15.33 -14.78
C PHE A 228 -1.89 -16.85 -14.89
N SER A 229 -1.58 -17.61 -13.84
CA SER A 229 -1.82 -19.05 -13.82
C SER A 229 -3.31 -19.31 -13.57
N ASP A 230 -4.13 -19.20 -14.60
CA ASP A 230 -5.55 -19.57 -14.50
C ASP A 230 -5.66 -21.09 -14.25
N LYS A 231 -6.07 -21.48 -13.03
CA LYS A 231 -6.33 -22.88 -12.65
C LYS A 231 -7.56 -23.51 -13.32
N SER A 232 -7.93 -23.08 -14.53
CA SER A 232 -9.09 -23.65 -15.22
C SER A 232 -8.81 -23.81 -16.72
N GLN A 233 -8.16 -24.92 -17.09
CA GLN A 233 -8.41 -25.72 -18.32
C GLN A 233 -7.72 -27.11 -18.34
N GLU A 234 -7.15 -27.65 -17.25
CA GLU A 234 -6.52 -29.00 -17.29
C GLU A 234 -7.36 -30.16 -16.74
N GLU A 235 -8.48 -29.93 -16.05
CA GLU A 235 -9.23 -31.03 -15.39
C GLU A 235 -10.61 -31.38 -16.00
N SER A 236 -10.98 -30.85 -17.18
CA SER A 236 -12.27 -31.20 -17.83
C SER A 236 -12.19 -32.15 -19.02
N TRP A 237 -11.02 -32.74 -19.31
CA TRP A 237 -10.85 -33.68 -20.44
C TRP A 237 -10.65 -35.16 -20.03
N TYR A 238 -10.76 -35.48 -18.73
CA TYR A 238 -10.60 -36.85 -18.21
C TYR A 238 -11.72 -37.32 -17.27
N LYS A 239 -12.96 -36.86 -17.47
CA LYS A 239 -14.14 -37.49 -16.85
C LYS A 239 -15.23 -37.76 -17.87
#